data_AF-A0AAD3N3J0-F1
#
_entry.id   AF-A0AAD3N3J0-F1
#
_cell.length_a   1.000
_cell.length_b   1.000
_cell.length_c   1.000
_cell.angle_alpha   90.00
_cell.angle_beta   90.00
_cell.angle_gamma   90.00
#
_symmetry.space_group_name_H-M   'P 1'
#
loop_
_entity.id
_entity.type
_entity.pdbx_description
1 polymer ?
#
loop_
_entity_poly.entity_id
_entity_poly.type
_entity_poly.pdbx_seq_one_letter_code
_entity_poly.pdbx_strand_id
1 'polypeptide(L)'
;MSVFHHFLHTTAGVDILKLVAAHVGTQWIDIYQSLANATEREVAAFSNGYSSDHERAYAALQHWTIRDGDANLAKLINALHRQRRIDVVEKIRCVMEDNPQFDINQLMTSVNVSQSLSPIHKALESPSSVGSNGGSSSGSSVGGASGIGVEQSPVDRTKGFFPDESEPLLRCDSTSSKDSALSRNGSFITKEKKDTVLRQVRLDPCDLQPIFDDMLHILNPEELHVIEEIPAAEDKLDRLFEIAGVKSQEASQTLLDSVYSHLPDLL
;
A
#
# COMPACT_ATOMS: atom_id res chain seq x y z
N MET A 1 24.25 12.21 -12.32
CA MET A 1 24.01 13.04 -11.12
C MET A 1 22.58 13.60 -11.01
N SER A 2 21.58 13.13 -11.78
CA SER A 2 20.26 13.82 -11.85
C SER A 2 19.03 13.03 -11.37
N VAL A 3 19.12 11.72 -11.10
CA VAL A 3 17.96 10.91 -10.66
C VAL A 3 17.88 10.80 -9.12
N PHE A 4 19.04 10.82 -8.46
CA PHE A 4 19.16 10.73 -6.99
C PHE A 4 18.51 11.90 -6.24
N HIS A 5 18.52 13.09 -6.82
CA HIS A 5 17.97 14.28 -6.16
C HIS A 5 16.43 14.34 -6.20
N HIS A 6 15.80 13.65 -7.16
CA HIS A 6 14.35 13.55 -7.27
C HIS A 6 13.77 12.53 -6.28
N PHE A 7 14.58 11.57 -5.83
CA PHE A 7 14.17 10.57 -4.84
C PHE A 7 14.22 11.09 -3.39
N LEU A 8 15.17 11.99 -3.07
CA LEU A 8 15.32 12.58 -1.73
C LEU A 8 14.43 13.80 -1.48
N HIS A 9 13.93 14.43 -2.54
CA HIS A 9 12.93 15.48 -2.49
C HIS A 9 11.75 15.03 -3.34
N THR A 10 10.78 14.35 -2.73
CA THR A 10 9.45 14.25 -3.34
C THR A 10 8.94 15.67 -3.59
N THR A 11 8.07 15.83 -4.58
CA THR A 11 7.45 17.11 -4.98
C THR A 11 6.72 17.84 -3.83
N ALA A 12 6.58 17.20 -2.66
CA ALA A 12 6.05 17.71 -1.39
C ALA A 12 7.11 18.24 -0.39
N GLY A 13 8.41 18.15 -0.69
CA GLY A 13 9.48 18.65 0.19
C GLY A 13 9.79 17.79 1.42
N VAL A 14 9.25 16.57 1.51
CA VAL A 14 9.52 15.63 2.60
C VAL A 14 10.66 14.68 2.22
N ASP A 15 11.75 14.75 2.98
CA ASP A 15 12.89 13.85 2.84
C ASP A 15 12.55 12.48 3.44
N ILE A 16 12.32 11.50 2.55
CA ILE A 16 11.95 10.13 2.93
C ILE A 16 13.00 9.50 3.86
N LEU A 17 14.30 9.80 3.66
CA LEU A 17 15.33 9.26 4.53
C LEU A 17 15.24 9.86 5.94
N LYS A 18 14.91 11.15 6.06
CA LYS A 18 14.65 11.76 7.39
C LYS A 18 13.42 11.16 8.06
N LEU A 19 12.35 10.94 7.30
CA LEU A 19 11.14 10.29 7.81
C LEU A 19 11.48 8.91 8.39
N VAL A 20 12.19 8.08 7.62
CA VAL A 20 12.59 6.73 8.05
C VAL A 20 13.50 6.82 9.27
N ALA A 21 14.54 7.64 9.21
CA ALA A 21 15.49 7.82 10.29
C ALA A 21 14.82 8.25 11.59
N ALA A 22 13.76 9.07 11.54
CA ALA A 22 13.05 9.55 12.74
C ALA A 22 12.27 8.45 13.45
N HIS A 23 11.94 7.37 12.73
CA HIS A 23 11.03 6.34 13.22
C HIS A 23 11.71 4.99 13.48
N VAL A 24 12.83 4.69 12.85
CA VAL A 24 13.48 3.37 12.98
C VAL A 24 14.12 3.12 14.35
N GLY A 25 14.51 4.16 15.08
CA GLY A 25 15.21 4.01 16.38
C GLY A 25 16.49 3.20 16.22
N THR A 26 16.86 2.38 17.21
CA THR A 26 18.11 1.58 17.23
C THR A 26 18.23 0.54 16.11
N GLN A 27 17.11 0.18 15.46
CA GLN A 27 17.08 -0.80 14.36
C GLN A 27 17.72 -0.27 13.07
N TRP A 28 18.14 0.99 13.04
CA TRP A 28 18.90 1.56 11.93
C TRP A 28 20.14 0.72 11.58
N ILE A 29 20.73 0.04 12.56
CA ILE A 29 21.90 -0.83 12.38
C ILE A 29 21.56 -1.99 11.44
N ASP A 30 20.52 -2.74 11.77
CA ASP A 30 20.11 -3.93 10.99
C ASP A 30 19.63 -3.53 9.59
N ILE A 31 18.92 -2.40 9.49
CA ILE A 31 18.49 -1.83 8.21
C ILE A 31 19.71 -1.46 7.36
N TYR A 32 20.64 -0.70 7.90
CA TYR A 32 21.83 -0.26 7.18
C TYR A 32 22.75 -1.42 6.77
N GLN A 33 22.95 -2.39 7.66
CA GLN A 33 23.71 -3.61 7.34
C GLN A 33 23.06 -4.40 6.20
N SER A 34 21.73 -4.53 6.20
CA SER A 34 21.01 -5.23 5.13
C SER A 34 21.04 -4.50 3.78
N LEU A 35 21.10 -3.17 3.79
CA LEU A 35 21.10 -2.34 2.58
C LEU A 35 22.48 -2.20 1.95
N ALA A 36 23.50 -1.92 2.77
CA ALA A 36 24.84 -1.58 2.30
C ALA A 36 25.85 -2.74 2.43
N ASN A 37 25.42 -3.90 2.93
CA ASN A 37 26.32 -4.98 3.35
C ASN A 37 27.42 -4.44 4.29
N ALA A 38 27.04 -3.55 5.20
CA ALA A 38 27.97 -2.79 6.02
C ALA A 38 28.65 -3.67 7.08
N THR A 39 29.93 -3.40 7.31
CA THR A 39 30.72 -4.06 8.34
C THR A 39 30.46 -3.44 9.73
N GLU A 40 30.78 -4.19 10.79
CA GLU A 40 30.71 -3.68 12.16
C GLU A 40 31.52 -2.39 12.36
N ARG A 41 32.66 -2.26 11.67
CA ARG A 41 33.50 -1.05 11.73
C ARG A 41 32.76 0.18 11.20
N GLU A 42 32.02 0.03 10.11
CA GLU A 42 31.25 1.13 9.52
C GLU A 42 30.08 1.50 10.41
N VAL A 43 29.37 0.52 10.97
CA VAL A 43 28.31 0.76 11.96
C VAL A 43 28.85 1.49 13.20
N ALA A 44 30.02 1.08 13.70
CA ALA A 44 30.66 1.73 14.84
C ALA A 44 31.05 3.19 14.54
N ALA A 45 31.48 3.48 13.30
CA ALA A 45 31.80 4.85 12.89
C ALA A 45 30.57 5.78 13.00
N PHE A 46 29.39 5.34 12.55
CA PHE A 46 28.16 6.11 12.72
C PHE A 46 27.71 6.16 14.19
N SER A 47 27.80 5.04 14.90
CA SER A 47 27.40 4.97 16.32
C SER A 47 28.19 5.94 17.21
N ASN A 48 29.48 6.10 16.93
CA ASN A 48 30.38 7.00 17.67
C ASN A 48 30.36 8.43 17.13
N GLY A 49 29.96 8.63 15.86
CA GLY A 49 29.99 9.93 15.18
C GLY A 49 28.79 10.83 15.47
N TYR A 50 27.70 10.27 16.01
CA TYR A 50 26.44 11.00 16.21
C TYR A 50 25.83 10.69 17.59
N SER A 51 25.12 11.67 18.14
CA SER A 51 24.59 11.65 19.51
C SER A 51 23.24 10.94 19.63
N SER A 52 22.40 10.98 18.58
CA SER A 52 21.06 10.39 18.57
C SER A 52 20.92 9.28 17.54
N ASP A 53 20.05 8.31 17.80
CA ASP A 53 19.78 7.21 16.85
C ASP A 53 19.16 7.70 15.55
N HIS A 54 18.37 8.78 15.59
CA HIS A 54 17.85 9.43 14.39
C HIS A 54 18.98 9.95 13.48
N GLU A 55 19.94 10.69 14.05
CA GLU A 55 21.06 11.23 13.26
C GLU A 55 21.96 10.11 12.72
N ARG A 56 22.21 9.07 13.53
CA ARG A 56 22.95 7.87 13.11
C ARG A 56 22.26 7.18 11.94
N ALA A 57 20.95 6.96 12.06
CA ALA A 57 20.14 6.34 11.02
C ALA A 57 20.16 7.16 9.72
N TYR A 58 19.97 8.46 9.82
CA TYR A 58 19.97 9.34 8.65
C TYR A 58 21.33 9.36 7.96
N ALA A 59 22.43 9.52 8.70
CA ALA A 59 23.78 9.50 8.14
C ALA A 59 24.13 8.17 7.48
N ALA A 60 23.73 7.05 8.11
CA ALA A 60 23.95 5.71 7.56
C ALA A 60 23.14 5.49 6.26
N LEU A 61 21.87 5.91 6.23
CA LEU A 61 21.04 5.83 5.03
C LEU A 61 21.55 6.74 3.90
N GLN A 62 21.97 7.97 4.22
CA GLN A 62 22.61 8.85 3.24
C GLN A 62 23.89 8.21 2.67
N HIS A 63 24.74 7.65 3.53
CA HIS A 63 25.94 6.96 3.09
C HIS A 63 25.61 5.78 2.17
N TRP A 64 24.59 4.97 2.50
CA TRP A 64 24.12 3.90 1.63
C TRP A 64 23.75 4.41 0.23
N THR A 65 23.00 5.52 0.13
CA THR A 65 22.60 6.07 -1.17
C THR A 65 23.76 6.56 -2.04
N ILE A 66 24.87 6.98 -1.43
CA ILE A 66 26.07 7.40 -2.17
C ILE A 66 26.89 6.17 -2.60
N ARG A 67 26.91 5.13 -1.77
CA ARG A 67 27.70 3.91 -1.98
C ARG A 67 27.07 2.98 -3.02
N ASP A 68 25.75 2.83 -3.01
CA ASP A 68 25.02 1.96 -3.94
C ASP A 68 24.37 2.82 -5.04
N GLY A 69 24.92 2.73 -6.26
CA GLY A 69 24.42 3.46 -7.43
C GLY A 69 23.00 3.06 -7.86
N ASP A 70 22.53 1.90 -7.40
CA ASP A 70 21.18 1.39 -7.62
C ASP A 70 20.31 1.54 -6.36
N ALA A 71 20.69 2.40 -5.40
CA ALA A 71 19.87 2.68 -4.24
C ALA A 71 18.53 3.30 -4.67
N ASN A 72 17.43 2.69 -4.22
CA ASN A 72 16.09 3.12 -4.58
C ASN A 72 15.09 2.77 -3.47
N LEU A 73 13.86 3.28 -3.61
CA LEU A 73 12.80 3.09 -2.64
C LEU A 73 12.47 1.62 -2.38
N ALA A 74 12.40 0.82 -3.44
CA ALA A 74 12.01 -0.58 -3.33
C ALA A 74 12.98 -1.36 -2.45
N LYS A 75 14.30 -1.09 -2.57
CA LYS A 75 15.31 -1.66 -1.68
C LYS A 75 15.11 -1.21 -0.22
N LEU A 76 14.83 0.07 0.01
CA LEU A 76 14.57 0.60 1.36
C LEU A 76 13.31 -0.01 1.99
N ILE A 77 12.20 -0.07 1.25
CA ILE A 77 10.94 -0.69 1.67
C ILE A 77 11.17 -2.17 1.99
N ASN A 78 11.90 -2.90 1.14
CA ASN A 78 12.21 -4.31 1.37
C ASN A 78 13.04 -4.51 2.65
N ALA A 79 14.05 -3.67 2.89
CA ALA A 79 14.83 -3.71 4.13
C ALA A 79 13.97 -3.43 5.38
N LEU A 80 13.07 -2.44 5.31
CA LEU A 80 12.13 -2.15 6.40
C LEU A 80 11.17 -3.33 6.66
N HIS A 81 10.65 -3.96 5.61
CA HIS A 81 9.82 -5.16 5.72
C HIS A 81 10.55 -6.32 6.40
N ARG A 82 11.82 -6.56 6.06
CA ARG A 82 12.64 -7.60 6.69
C ARG A 82 12.84 -7.37 8.19
N GLN A 83 12.93 -6.11 8.60
CA GLN A 83 13.01 -5.71 10.01
C GLN A 83 11.63 -5.56 10.68
N ARG A 84 10.55 -5.99 10.02
CA ARG A 84 9.16 -5.91 10.49
C ARG A 84 8.72 -4.47 10.82
N ARG A 85 9.30 -3.47 10.17
CA ARG A 85 8.95 -2.05 10.29
C ARG A 85 7.89 -1.63 9.30
N ILE A 86 6.78 -2.37 9.34
CA ILE A 86 5.60 -2.13 8.52
C ILE A 86 5.02 -0.74 8.85
N ASP A 87 5.09 -0.32 10.11
CA ASP A 87 4.67 1.01 10.57
C ASP A 87 5.38 2.17 9.85
N VAL A 88 6.66 2.00 9.50
CA VAL A 88 7.44 3.00 8.77
C VAL A 88 7.12 2.94 7.28
N VAL A 89 6.89 1.74 6.74
CA VAL A 89 6.49 1.55 5.33
C VAL A 89 5.14 2.21 5.06
N GLU A 90 4.16 2.05 5.96
CA GLU A 90 2.87 2.72 5.85
C GLU A 90 3.01 4.24 5.89
N LYS A 91 3.91 4.79 6.72
CA LYS A 91 4.18 6.24 6.74
C LYS A 91 4.80 6.73 5.44
N ILE A 92 5.69 5.95 4.83
CA ILE A 92 6.24 6.26 3.50
C ILE A 92 5.11 6.29 2.47
N ARG A 93 4.24 5.27 2.49
CA ARG A 93 3.07 5.18 1.60
C ARG A 93 2.16 6.39 1.76
N CYS A 94 1.78 6.76 2.98
CA CYS A 94 0.98 7.95 3.24
C CYS A 94 1.63 9.23 2.67
N VAL A 95 2.94 9.40 2.81
CA VAL A 95 3.64 10.57 2.25
C VAL A 95 3.71 10.54 0.72
N MET A 96 3.64 9.36 0.10
CA MET A 96 3.64 9.19 -1.35
C MET A 96 2.24 9.30 -1.98
N GLU A 97 1.19 8.92 -1.26
CA GLU A 97 -0.20 8.90 -1.74
C GLU A 97 -0.96 10.20 -1.38
N ASP A 98 -0.70 10.80 -0.21
CA ASP A 98 -1.30 12.08 0.21
C ASP A 98 -0.38 13.27 -0.12
N ASN A 99 -0.64 13.95 -1.23
CA ASN A 99 -0.12 15.30 -1.50
C ASN A 99 -1.32 16.25 -1.68
N PRO A 100 -1.82 16.90 -0.60
CA PRO A 100 -1.08 18.00 0.05
C PRO A 100 -1.20 18.02 1.58
N GLN A 101 -0.22 18.64 2.26
CA GLN A 101 -0.21 18.94 3.70
C GLN A 101 0.08 17.76 4.65
N PHE A 102 1.19 17.04 4.45
CA PHE A 102 1.83 16.41 5.61
C PHE A 102 2.40 17.53 6.49
N ASP A 103 1.69 17.85 7.56
CA ASP A 103 1.96 18.98 8.45
C ASP A 103 3.37 18.83 9.06
N ILE A 104 4.35 19.54 8.48
CA ILE A 104 5.77 19.57 8.87
C ILE A 104 5.94 19.86 10.37
N ASN A 105 4.92 20.48 10.99
CA ASN A 105 4.88 20.76 12.42
C ASN A 105 4.80 19.48 13.29
N GLN A 106 4.27 18.36 12.81
CA GLN A 106 4.21 17.11 13.59
C GLN A 106 5.56 16.38 13.68
N LEU A 107 6.43 16.52 12.67
CA LEU A 107 7.79 15.97 12.74
C LEU A 107 8.63 16.75 13.78
N MET A 108 8.38 18.06 13.90
CA MET A 108 9.00 18.96 14.87
C MET A 108 8.46 18.75 16.30
N THR A 109 7.25 18.20 16.44
CA THR A 109 6.62 17.95 17.75
C THR A 109 7.17 16.70 18.42
N SER A 110 7.65 15.72 17.64
CA SER A 110 8.36 14.54 18.20
C SER A 110 9.82 14.80 18.58
N VAL A 111 10.38 15.97 18.22
CA VAL A 111 11.73 16.41 18.61
C VAL A 111 11.73 17.52 19.65
N ASN A 112 10.56 17.98 20.13
CA ASN A 112 10.46 19.03 21.13
C ASN A 112 9.93 18.56 22.49
N VAL A 113 10.73 17.75 23.17
CA VAL A 113 10.87 17.88 24.63
C VAL A 113 12.35 17.85 24.94
N SER A 114 12.98 19.03 24.98
CA SER A 114 14.07 19.40 25.90
C SER A 114 15.14 20.29 25.28
N GLN A 115 14.77 21.46 24.75
CA GLN A 115 15.63 22.66 24.79
C GLN A 115 14.68 23.85 24.90
N SER A 116 14.74 24.77 25.86
CA SER A 116 15.64 25.05 26.96
C SER A 116 14.98 26.21 27.71
N LEU A 117 14.84 26.15 29.03
CA LEU A 117 14.75 27.37 29.84
C LEU A 117 15.42 27.09 31.19
N SER A 118 16.69 27.48 31.29
CA SER A 118 17.26 27.83 32.59
C SER A 118 16.58 29.10 33.08
N PRO A 119 16.23 29.20 34.37
CA PRO A 119 16.95 30.18 35.16
C PRO A 119 17.58 29.57 36.42
N ILE A 120 18.80 30.02 36.63
CA ILE A 120 19.64 30.04 37.84
C ILE A 120 18.79 30.13 39.12
N HIS A 121 19.00 29.25 40.11
CA HIS A 121 19.52 29.60 41.44
C HIS A 121 19.54 28.42 42.45
N LYS A 122 20.75 28.24 43.01
CA LYS A 122 21.18 27.65 44.30
C LYS A 122 21.54 26.15 44.40
N ALA A 123 22.82 25.99 44.75
CA ALA A 123 23.52 24.80 45.21
C ALA A 123 22.98 24.26 46.54
N LEU A 124 23.07 22.94 46.76
CA LEU A 124 24.18 22.28 47.48
C LEU A 124 23.71 20.91 48.04
N GLU A 125 24.60 19.92 47.89
CA GLU A 125 24.76 18.67 48.66
C GLU A 125 23.77 17.48 48.52
N SER A 126 24.35 16.34 48.12
CA SER A 126 23.92 14.96 48.44
C SER A 126 24.64 14.50 49.74
N PRO A 127 24.57 13.23 50.22
CA PRO A 127 23.65 12.10 50.00
C PRO A 127 23.20 11.42 51.34
N SER A 128 22.40 10.34 51.30
CA SER A 128 22.31 9.17 52.24
C SER A 128 20.90 8.51 52.14
N SER A 129 20.72 7.32 51.59
CA SER A 129 20.89 5.95 52.15
C SER A 129 19.67 5.38 52.93
N VAL A 130 19.27 4.16 52.53
CA VAL A 130 18.64 3.02 53.25
C VAL A 130 17.17 3.02 53.72
N GLY A 131 16.53 1.85 53.53
CA GLY A 131 15.33 1.36 54.25
C GLY A 131 14.16 0.99 53.32
N SER A 132 14.08 -0.22 52.77
CA SER A 132 13.51 -1.48 53.32
C SER A 132 11.97 -1.56 53.45
N ASN A 133 11.47 -2.65 52.84
CA ASN A 133 10.31 -3.49 53.15
C ASN A 133 8.86 -3.02 52.89
N GLY A 134 8.15 -3.87 52.14
CA GLY A 134 6.90 -4.46 52.64
C GLY A 134 5.76 -4.56 51.64
N GLY A 135 5.35 -5.79 51.30
CA GLY A 135 3.92 -6.14 51.27
C GLY A 135 3.24 -6.38 49.91
N SER A 136 3.29 -7.64 49.49
CA SER A 136 2.12 -8.50 49.19
C SER A 136 1.23 -8.34 47.95
N SER A 137 0.93 -9.52 47.40
CA SER A 137 -0.18 -10.00 46.54
C SER A 137 -0.22 -9.55 45.08
N SER A 138 0.09 -10.38 44.08
CA SER A 138 -0.45 -11.69 43.65
C SER A 138 -1.79 -11.60 42.91
N GLY A 139 -1.77 -11.95 41.62
CA GLY A 139 -2.97 -12.15 40.81
C GLY A 139 -2.66 -12.29 39.33
N SER A 140 -1.98 -13.37 38.93
CA SER A 140 -1.81 -13.78 37.53
C SER A 140 -2.63 -15.03 37.25
N SER A 141 -2.97 -15.20 35.96
CA SER A 141 -3.30 -16.46 35.27
C SER A 141 -4.69 -17.03 35.54
N VAL A 142 -5.36 -17.83 34.71
CA VAL A 142 -5.34 -18.30 33.30
C VAL A 142 -6.56 -19.23 33.23
N GLY A 143 -7.12 -19.45 32.04
CA GLY A 143 -8.05 -20.56 31.80
C GLY A 143 -8.97 -20.21 30.64
N GLY A 144 -9.08 -20.97 29.56
CA GLY A 144 -8.69 -22.35 29.31
C GLY A 144 -9.74 -22.91 28.36
N ALA A 145 -9.32 -23.27 27.14
CA ALA A 145 -10.18 -23.79 26.08
C ALA A 145 -10.75 -25.17 26.42
N SER A 146 -11.92 -25.51 25.89
CA SER A 146 -12.27 -26.85 25.33
C SER A 146 -13.76 -26.91 24.98
N GLY A 147 -14.10 -27.50 23.84
CA GLY A 147 -15.49 -27.83 23.49
C GLY A 147 -15.70 -28.13 22.01
N ILE A 148 -15.01 -29.16 21.50
CA ILE A 148 -15.17 -29.72 20.16
C ILE A 148 -16.28 -30.78 20.24
N GLY A 149 -17.32 -30.68 19.41
CA GLY A 149 -18.29 -31.74 19.12
C GLY A 149 -18.72 -31.55 17.66
N VAL A 150 -18.25 -32.34 16.69
CA VAL A 150 -18.59 -33.75 16.38
C VAL A 150 -20.07 -33.91 16.00
N GLU A 151 -20.27 -33.79 14.69
CA GLU A 151 -21.01 -34.71 13.81
C GLU A 151 -22.53 -34.62 13.51
N GLN A 152 -22.75 -34.71 12.19
CA GLN A 152 -23.76 -35.48 11.44
C GLN A 152 -25.21 -34.96 11.30
N SER A 153 -25.49 -34.50 10.06
CA SER A 153 -26.72 -34.79 9.27
C SER A 153 -26.68 -36.29 8.87
N PRO A 154 -27.78 -37.07 8.62
CA PRO A 154 -28.77 -36.82 7.56
C PRO A 154 -30.19 -37.46 7.65
N VAL A 155 -30.98 -37.27 6.58
CA VAL A 155 -31.99 -38.18 5.95
C VAL A 155 -33.49 -37.79 6.06
N ASP A 156 -33.97 -37.20 4.96
CA ASP A 156 -35.04 -37.68 4.05
C ASP A 156 -36.54 -37.63 4.44
N ARG A 157 -37.31 -37.32 3.38
CA ARG A 157 -38.74 -37.55 3.12
C ARG A 157 -39.72 -36.51 3.65
N THR A 158 -40.31 -35.76 2.72
CA THR A 158 -41.73 -35.96 2.38
C THR A 158 -42.01 -35.41 0.97
N LYS A 159 -42.54 -36.30 0.13
CA LYS A 159 -43.14 -36.04 -1.18
C LYS A 159 -44.33 -35.07 -1.03
N GLY A 160 -44.30 -33.96 -1.76
CA GLY A 160 -45.49 -33.18 -2.11
C GLY A 160 -45.72 -33.30 -3.61
N PHE A 161 -46.77 -34.02 -3.99
CA PHE A 161 -47.25 -34.23 -5.36
C PHE A 161 -48.31 -33.15 -5.69
N PHE A 162 -48.66 -33.03 -6.98
CA PHE A 162 -49.74 -32.22 -7.61
C PHE A 162 -49.30 -30.85 -8.20
N PRO A 163 -49.95 -30.38 -9.29
CA PRO A 163 -49.95 -30.97 -10.64
C PRO A 163 -49.65 -29.91 -11.74
N ASP A 164 -49.36 -30.44 -12.93
CA ASP A 164 -49.45 -29.96 -14.33
C ASP A 164 -49.73 -28.48 -14.70
N GLU A 165 -49.37 -28.19 -15.96
CA GLU A 165 -49.90 -27.16 -16.86
C GLU A 165 -49.45 -25.70 -16.72
N SER A 166 -48.26 -25.40 -17.29
CA SER A 166 -47.99 -24.20 -18.10
C SER A 166 -46.65 -24.33 -18.86
N GLU A 167 -46.69 -24.98 -20.02
CA GLU A 167 -45.71 -24.70 -21.08
C GLU A 167 -45.94 -23.28 -21.64
N PRO A 168 -44.88 -22.62 -22.16
CA PRO A 168 -44.57 -22.85 -23.56
C PRO A 168 -43.12 -23.28 -23.78
N LEU A 169 -42.98 -24.37 -24.54
CA LEU A 169 -41.82 -24.67 -25.36
C LEU A 169 -41.35 -23.42 -26.11
N LEU A 170 -40.30 -22.78 -25.61
CA LEU A 170 -39.48 -21.91 -26.45
C LEU A 170 -38.65 -22.81 -27.35
N ARG A 171 -39.28 -23.18 -28.48
CA ARG A 171 -38.59 -23.59 -29.69
C ARG A 171 -37.60 -22.49 -30.07
N CYS A 172 -36.32 -22.74 -29.83
CA CYS A 172 -35.26 -21.97 -30.47
C CYS A 172 -35.09 -22.48 -31.91
N ASP A 173 -36.01 -22.10 -32.80
CA ASP A 173 -35.77 -22.04 -34.23
C ASP A 173 -35.15 -20.67 -34.54
N SER A 174 -33.85 -20.62 -34.81
CA SER A 174 -33.20 -19.62 -35.68
C SER A 174 -31.69 -19.86 -35.75
N THR A 175 -31.28 -20.52 -36.83
CA THR A 175 -30.19 -20.11 -37.74
C THR A 175 -29.02 -19.28 -37.17
N SER A 176 -27.82 -19.87 -37.25
CA SER A 176 -26.52 -19.22 -37.43
C SER A 176 -26.56 -17.73 -37.85
N SER A 177 -26.15 -16.83 -36.94
CA SER A 177 -25.56 -15.54 -37.28
C SER A 177 -24.31 -15.33 -36.42
N LYS A 178 -23.18 -15.13 -37.08
CA LYS A 178 -21.82 -15.11 -36.53
C LYS A 178 -21.46 -13.78 -35.85
N ASP A 179 -22.44 -12.99 -35.46
CA ASP A 179 -22.27 -11.61 -34.95
C ASP A 179 -23.27 -11.36 -33.82
N SER A 180 -22.99 -11.90 -32.63
CA SER A 180 -23.74 -11.58 -31.40
C SER A 180 -22.86 -11.85 -30.18
N ALA A 181 -21.85 -11.01 -29.99
CA ALA A 181 -21.04 -11.01 -28.76
C ALA A 181 -21.13 -9.66 -28.01
N LEU A 182 -22.12 -8.83 -28.33
CA LEU A 182 -22.41 -7.66 -27.51
C LEU A 182 -23.18 -8.11 -26.28
N SER A 183 -22.68 -7.75 -25.10
CA SER A 183 -23.41 -7.83 -23.84
C SER A 183 -24.77 -7.14 -23.99
N ARG A 184 -25.74 -7.42 -23.11
CA ARG A 184 -27.10 -6.82 -23.12
C ARG A 184 -27.10 -5.28 -23.15
N ASN A 185 -25.95 -4.65 -22.85
CA ASN A 185 -25.67 -3.22 -22.90
C ASN A 185 -24.99 -2.71 -24.19
N GLY A 186 -24.75 -3.54 -25.20
CA GLY A 186 -24.02 -3.13 -26.40
C GLY A 186 -22.50 -3.04 -26.22
N SER A 187 -21.96 -3.56 -25.12
CA SER A 187 -20.51 -3.56 -24.83
C SER A 187 -19.86 -4.87 -25.28
N PHE A 188 -18.73 -4.76 -25.95
CA PHE A 188 -17.80 -5.84 -26.27
C PHE A 188 -17.08 -6.39 -25.02
N ILE A 189 -17.16 -5.66 -23.90
CA ILE A 189 -16.60 -6.08 -22.61
C ILE A 189 -17.71 -6.57 -21.69
N THR A 190 -17.58 -7.80 -21.22
CA THR A 190 -18.52 -8.40 -20.26
C THR A 190 -18.47 -7.69 -18.91
N LYS A 191 -19.63 -7.59 -18.23
CA LYS A 191 -19.72 -7.04 -16.88
C LYS A 191 -18.77 -7.73 -15.89
N GLU A 192 -18.60 -9.05 -16.01
CA GLU A 192 -17.71 -9.84 -15.17
C GLU A 192 -16.25 -9.37 -15.27
N LYS A 193 -15.70 -9.29 -16.49
CA LYS A 193 -14.34 -8.77 -16.72
C LYS A 193 -14.16 -7.36 -16.14
N LYS A 194 -15.09 -6.44 -16.44
CA LYS A 194 -15.05 -5.07 -15.91
C LYS A 194 -15.04 -5.07 -14.37
N ASP A 195 -15.92 -5.85 -13.74
CA ASP A 195 -16.04 -5.91 -12.28
C ASP A 195 -14.80 -6.51 -11.60
N THR A 196 -14.20 -7.55 -12.19
CA THR A 196 -12.95 -8.14 -11.69
C THR A 196 -11.82 -7.12 -11.70
N VAL A 197 -11.65 -6.40 -12.82
CA VAL A 197 -10.58 -5.38 -12.95
C VAL A 197 -10.78 -4.25 -11.95
N LEU A 198 -11.99 -3.68 -11.88
CA LEU A 198 -12.28 -2.58 -10.96
C LEU A 198 -12.16 -2.98 -9.49
N ARG A 199 -12.52 -4.22 -9.15
CA ARG A 199 -12.33 -4.73 -7.79
C ARG A 199 -10.85 -4.81 -7.43
N GLN A 200 -9.99 -5.24 -8.35
CA GLN A 200 -8.55 -5.29 -8.12
C GLN A 200 -7.99 -3.89 -7.87
N VAL A 201 -8.33 -2.92 -8.73
CA VAL A 201 -7.88 -1.53 -8.59
C VAL A 201 -8.34 -0.89 -7.28
N ARG A 202 -9.55 -1.25 -6.79
CA ARG A 202 -10.04 -0.80 -5.49
C ARG A 202 -9.33 -1.44 -4.30
N LEU A 203 -8.85 -2.68 -4.45
CA LEU A 203 -8.14 -3.41 -3.41
C LEU A 203 -6.67 -3.00 -3.33
N ASP A 204 -6.05 -2.74 -4.48
CA ASP A 204 -4.67 -2.31 -4.62
C ASP A 204 -4.61 -1.17 -5.63
N PRO A 205 -4.47 0.10 -5.16
CA PRO A 205 -4.35 1.27 -6.03
C PRO A 205 -3.06 1.18 -6.87
N CYS A 206 -3.17 0.62 -8.07
CA CYS A 206 -2.06 0.56 -9.02
C CYS A 206 -2.00 1.80 -9.90
N ASP A 207 -0.83 2.06 -10.49
CA ASP A 207 -0.70 3.10 -11.50
C ASP A 207 -1.42 2.68 -12.79
N LEU A 208 -2.53 3.36 -13.08
CA LEU A 208 -3.35 3.11 -14.27
C LEU A 208 -2.89 3.93 -15.48
N GLN A 209 -1.96 4.87 -15.29
CA GLN A 209 -1.51 5.77 -16.35
C GLN A 209 -1.04 5.04 -17.62
N PRO A 210 -0.29 3.91 -17.53
CA PRO A 210 0.10 3.15 -18.72
C PRO A 210 -1.08 2.66 -19.57
N ILE A 211 -2.20 2.30 -18.92
CA ILE A 211 -3.41 1.83 -19.60
C ILE A 211 -4.10 2.98 -20.33
N PHE A 212 -4.13 4.18 -19.73
CA PHE A 212 -4.66 5.37 -20.39
C PHE A 212 -3.80 5.81 -21.57
N ASP A 213 -2.47 5.79 -21.41
CA ASP A 213 -1.52 6.16 -22.45
C ASP A 213 -1.65 5.26 -23.69
N ASP A 214 -1.81 3.94 -23.47
CA ASP A 214 -2.08 2.97 -24.53
C ASP A 214 -3.42 3.25 -25.25
N MET A 215 -4.38 3.88 -24.56
CA MET A 215 -5.71 4.20 -25.11
C MET A 215 -5.82 5.55 -25.80
N LEU A 216 -4.86 6.47 -25.61
CA LEU A 216 -4.93 7.84 -26.14
C LEU A 216 -5.18 7.92 -27.65
N HIS A 217 -4.59 7.00 -28.42
CA HIS A 217 -4.71 7.00 -29.88
C HIS A 217 -6.04 6.41 -30.40
N ILE A 218 -6.77 5.70 -29.55
CA ILE A 218 -8.08 5.09 -29.85
C ILE A 218 -9.23 5.99 -29.38
N LEU A 219 -8.99 6.82 -28.38
CA LEU A 219 -9.96 7.76 -27.82
C LEU A 219 -10.01 9.08 -28.60
N ASN A 220 -11.22 9.64 -28.72
CA ASN A 220 -11.40 10.99 -29.23
C ASN A 220 -11.04 12.01 -28.13
N PRO A 221 -10.61 13.22 -28.48
CA PRO A 221 -10.24 14.23 -27.50
C PRO A 221 -11.39 14.59 -26.54
N GLU A 222 -12.65 14.56 -27.00
CA GLU A 222 -13.81 14.80 -26.14
C GLU A 222 -14.03 13.69 -25.10
N GLU A 223 -13.82 12.44 -25.50
CA GLU A 223 -13.94 11.28 -24.60
C GLU A 223 -12.81 11.25 -23.59
N LEU A 224 -11.60 11.60 -24.02
CA LEU A 224 -10.44 11.72 -23.16
C LEU A 224 -10.64 12.81 -22.11
N HIS A 225 -11.18 13.95 -22.51
CA HIS A 225 -11.48 15.05 -21.58
C HIS A 225 -12.45 14.63 -20.47
N VAL A 226 -13.51 13.89 -20.82
CA VAL A 226 -14.47 13.35 -19.83
C VAL A 226 -13.80 12.39 -18.85
N ILE A 227 -12.81 11.61 -19.28
CA ILE A 227 -12.05 10.70 -18.42
C ILE A 227 -11.08 11.49 -17.53
N GLU A 228 -10.41 12.52 -18.07
CA GLU A 228 -9.44 13.34 -17.32
C GLU A 228 -10.09 14.15 -16.17
N GLU A 229 -11.33 14.58 -16.33
CA GLU A 229 -12.09 15.31 -15.30
C GLU A 229 -12.40 14.49 -14.05
N ILE A 230 -12.42 13.16 -14.14
CA ILE A 230 -12.76 12.28 -13.03
C ILE A 230 -11.56 12.21 -12.08
N PRO A 231 -11.67 12.51 -10.78
CA PRO A 231 -10.51 12.51 -9.87
C PRO A 231 -10.08 11.10 -9.44
N ALA A 232 -11.02 10.18 -9.25
CA ALA A 232 -10.77 8.83 -8.73
C ALA A 232 -10.31 7.88 -9.85
N ALA A 233 -9.21 7.15 -9.62
CA ALA A 233 -8.58 6.30 -10.64
C ALA A 233 -9.47 5.13 -11.08
N GLU A 234 -10.20 4.53 -10.15
CA GLU A 234 -11.17 3.47 -10.40
C GLU A 234 -12.35 3.97 -11.24
N ASP A 235 -12.83 5.19 -11.00
CA ASP A 235 -13.93 5.77 -11.75
C ASP A 235 -13.48 6.20 -13.16
N LYS A 236 -12.22 6.68 -13.30
CA LYS A 236 -11.61 6.90 -14.62
C LYS A 236 -11.57 5.62 -15.44
N LEU A 237 -11.14 4.52 -14.81
CA LEU A 237 -11.08 3.22 -15.47
C LEU A 237 -12.48 2.69 -15.79
N ASP A 238 -13.43 2.84 -14.86
CA ASP A 238 -14.83 2.48 -15.07
C ASP A 238 -15.39 3.18 -16.32
N ARG A 239 -15.12 4.48 -16.44
CA ARG A 239 -15.51 5.31 -17.58
C ARG A 239 -14.81 4.91 -18.87
N LEU A 240 -13.53 4.57 -18.81
CA LEU A 240 -12.77 4.04 -19.94
C LEU A 240 -13.39 2.74 -20.47
N PHE A 241 -13.78 1.82 -19.57
CA PHE A 241 -14.49 0.60 -19.92
C PHE A 241 -15.85 0.86 -20.59
N GLU A 242 -16.57 1.91 -20.16
CA GLU A 242 -17.84 2.30 -20.81
C GLU A 242 -17.62 2.79 -22.24
N ILE A 243 -16.62 3.66 -22.45
CA ILE A 243 -16.35 4.26 -23.75
C ILE A 243 -15.74 3.23 -24.71
N ALA A 244 -14.62 2.61 -24.34
CA ALA A 244 -13.93 1.64 -25.18
C ALA A 244 -14.78 0.39 -25.42
N GLY A 245 -15.58 -0.01 -24.43
CA GLY A 245 -16.44 -1.19 -24.49
C GLY A 245 -17.53 -1.09 -25.57
N VAL A 246 -18.05 0.11 -25.86
CA VAL A 246 -19.10 0.29 -26.90
C VAL A 246 -18.56 0.86 -28.21
N LYS A 247 -17.30 1.34 -28.23
CA LYS A 247 -16.69 1.98 -29.39
C LYS A 247 -16.44 1.00 -30.54
N SER A 248 -15.63 -0.03 -30.29
CA SER A 248 -15.30 -1.06 -31.27
C SER A 248 -14.71 -2.28 -30.58
N GLN A 249 -14.77 -3.42 -31.26
CA GLN A 249 -14.14 -4.63 -30.76
C GLN A 249 -12.63 -4.46 -30.58
N GLU A 250 -11.96 -3.76 -31.51
CA GLU A 250 -10.52 -3.45 -31.44
C GLU A 250 -10.20 -2.61 -30.21
N ALA A 251 -10.95 -1.53 -29.96
CA ALA A 251 -10.76 -0.68 -28.78
C ALA A 251 -10.92 -1.48 -27.48
N SER A 252 -11.95 -2.31 -27.41
CA SER A 252 -12.21 -3.15 -26.25
C SER A 252 -11.13 -4.19 -26.00
N GLN A 253 -10.56 -4.77 -27.06
CA GLN A 253 -9.51 -5.77 -26.95
C GLN A 253 -8.19 -5.12 -26.54
N THR A 254 -7.82 -3.99 -27.15
CA THR A 254 -6.61 -3.25 -26.78
C THR A 254 -6.67 -2.77 -25.33
N LEU A 255 -7.84 -2.33 -24.84
CA LEU A 255 -8.03 -2.01 -23.42
C LEU A 255 -7.77 -3.22 -22.54
N LEU A 256 -8.35 -4.38 -22.86
CA LEU A 256 -8.17 -5.59 -22.07
C LEU A 256 -6.71 -6.08 -22.09
N ASP A 257 -6.06 -6.06 -23.24
CA ASP A 257 -4.66 -6.48 -23.38
C ASP A 257 -3.74 -5.57 -22.57
N SER A 258 -3.97 -4.25 -22.63
CA SER A 258 -3.23 -3.28 -21.82
C SER A 258 -3.46 -3.52 -20.32
N VAL A 259 -4.71 -3.75 -19.91
CA VAL A 259 -5.06 -4.09 -18.52
C VAL A 259 -4.32 -5.34 -18.04
N TYR A 260 -4.35 -6.45 -18.78
CA TYR A 260 -3.66 -7.67 -18.36
C TYR A 260 -2.13 -7.56 -18.43
N SER A 261 -1.59 -6.68 -19.29
CA SER A 261 -0.16 -6.41 -19.38
C SER A 261 0.36 -5.62 -18.19
N HIS A 262 -0.38 -4.60 -17.75
CA HIS A 262 0.05 -3.68 -16.69
C HIS A 262 -0.46 -4.09 -15.30
N LEU A 263 -1.48 -4.95 -15.24
CA LEU A 263 -2.02 -5.53 -14.00
C LEU A 263 -1.89 -7.07 -14.05
N PRO A 264 -0.66 -7.61 -13.97
CA PRO A 264 -0.43 -9.06 -14.07
C PRO A 264 -1.06 -9.85 -12.92
N ASP A 265 -1.37 -9.21 -11.79
CA ASP A 265 -2.00 -9.84 -10.62
C ASP A 265 -3.48 -10.24 -10.85
N LEU A 266 -4.05 -9.92 -12.01
CA LEU A 266 -5.38 -10.37 -12.44
C LEU A 266 -5.39 -11.83 -12.99
N LEU A 267 -4.22 -12.46 -13.16
CA LEU A 267 -4.04 -13.81 -13.73
C LEU A 267 -3.86 -14.91 -12.69
#